data_AF-A0A7C2JM25-F1
#
_entry.id   AF-A0A7C2JM25-F1
#
_cell.length_a   1.000
_cell.length_b   1.000
_cell.length_c   1.000
_cell.angle_alpha   90.00
_cell.angle_beta   90.00
_cell.angle_gamma   90.00
#
_symmetry.space_group_name_H-M   'P 1'
#
loop_
_entity.id
_entity.type
_entity.pdbx_description
1 polymer ?
#
loop_
_entity_poly.entity_id
_entity_poly.type
_entity_poly.pdbx_seq_one_letter_code
_entity_poly.pdbx_strand_id
1 'polypeptide(L)'
;MELAQYLRVLLKKWWVIALAVGITVTSAVVFSEVRAPIYRSSAVLQVVPARFDYGLGLSTEQFLRQFARQIHTTTMAQQVIDELQLDISTDRLLADVTVAPIPEDYLIQIDADRP
;
A
#
# COMPACT_ATOMS: atom_id res chain seq x y z
N MET A 1 6.91 -32.76 -39.03
CA MET A 1 7.31 -33.82 -38.08
C MET A 1 8.34 -33.29 -37.08
N GLU A 2 8.02 -32.25 -36.31
CA GLU A 2 8.97 -31.71 -35.32
C GLU A 2 8.38 -31.69 -33.90
N LEU A 3 7.14 -31.22 -33.72
CA LEU A 3 6.46 -31.17 -32.41
C LEU A 3 6.37 -32.53 -31.70
N ALA A 4 6.04 -33.60 -32.42
CA ALA A 4 5.94 -34.95 -31.85
C ALA A 4 7.29 -35.50 -31.36
N GLN A 5 8.39 -35.01 -31.92
CA GLN A 5 9.75 -35.41 -31.54
C GLN A 5 10.21 -34.64 -30.30
N TYR A 6 9.89 -33.35 -30.20
CA TYR A 6 10.07 -32.55 -28.97
C TYR A 6 9.23 -33.09 -27.80
N LEU A 7 7.96 -33.44 -28.02
CA LEU A 7 7.11 -34.05 -26.98
C LEU A 7 7.70 -35.36 -26.44
N ARG A 8 8.27 -36.20 -27.31
CA ARG A 8 8.86 -37.48 -26.90
C ARG A 8 10.12 -37.29 -26.03
N VAL A 9 10.91 -36.25 -26.30
CA VAL A 9 12.05 -35.86 -25.45
C VAL A 9 11.57 -35.27 -24.12
N LEU A 10 10.51 -34.48 -24.14
CA LEU A 10 9.87 -33.90 -22.96
C LEU A 10 9.33 -34.99 -22.01
N LEU A 11 8.66 -36.00 -22.55
CA LEU A 11 8.14 -37.15 -21.80
C LEU A 11 9.26 -38.06 -21.26
N LYS A 12 10.36 -38.26 -22.02
CA LYS A 12 11.50 -39.09 -21.58
C LYS A 12 12.33 -38.44 -20.47
N LYS A 13 12.32 -37.11 -20.38
CA LYS A 13 12.99 -36.32 -19.33
C LYS A 13 12.01 -35.54 -18.45
N TRP A 14 10.76 -36.01 -18.33
CA TRP A 14 9.72 -35.50 -17.42
C TRP A 14 10.28 -35.17 -16.03
N TRP A 15 11.19 -36.01 -15.55
CA TRP A 15 11.71 -35.94 -14.19
C TRP A 15 12.53 -34.67 -13.95
N VAL A 16 13.22 -34.14 -14.97
CA VAL A 16 13.96 -32.88 -14.89
C VAL A 16 12.99 -31.71 -14.74
N ILE A 17 11.87 -31.75 -15.46
CA ILE A 17 10.81 -30.75 -15.38
C ILE A 17 10.15 -30.81 -14.01
N ALA A 18 9.83 -32.01 -13.51
CA ALA A 18 9.28 -32.19 -12.18
C ALA A 18 10.24 -31.68 -11.08
N LEU A 19 11.55 -31.92 -11.21
CA LEU A 19 12.56 -31.39 -10.28
C LEU A 19 12.65 -29.87 -10.33
N ALA A 20 12.68 -29.29 -11.53
CA ALA A 20 12.70 -27.84 -11.70
C ALA A 20 11.45 -27.18 -11.10
N VAL A 21 10.26 -27.72 -11.41
CA VAL A 21 8.99 -27.25 -10.82
C VAL A 21 9.02 -27.38 -9.30
N GLY A 22 9.52 -28.50 -8.77
CA GLY A 22 9.68 -28.70 -7.33
C GLY A 22 10.55 -27.62 -6.69
N ILE A 23 11.71 -27.33 -7.26
CA ILE A 23 12.62 -26.29 -6.76
C ILE A 23 11.96 -24.90 -6.83
N THR A 24 11.26 -24.60 -7.91
CA THR A 24 10.56 -23.31 -8.07
C THR A 24 9.44 -23.14 -7.06
N VAL A 25 8.58 -24.15 -6.88
CA VAL A 25 7.48 -24.12 -5.91
C VAL A 25 8.03 -24.00 -4.49
N THR A 26 9.05 -24.80 -4.15
CA THR A 26 9.66 -24.76 -2.81
C THR A 26 10.28 -23.40 -2.54
N SER A 27 11.02 -22.85 -3.51
CA SER A 27 11.61 -21.50 -3.41
C SER A 27 10.53 -20.44 -3.22
N ALA A 28 9.43 -20.51 -3.96
CA ALA A 28 8.33 -19.56 -3.87
C ALA A 28 7.62 -19.62 -2.50
N VAL A 29 7.36 -20.82 -1.98
CA VAL A 29 6.72 -21.00 -0.66
C VAL A 29 7.61 -20.46 0.45
N VAL A 30 8.91 -20.81 0.45
CA VAL A 30 9.88 -20.29 1.43
C VAL A 30 9.95 -18.76 1.35
N PHE A 31 9.97 -18.19 0.15
CA PHE A 31 9.96 -16.72 0.00
C PHE A 31 8.65 -16.06 0.43
N SER A 32 7.53 -16.78 0.35
CA SER A 32 6.21 -16.29 0.76
C SER A 32 6.07 -16.23 2.28
N GLU A 33 6.62 -17.20 3.01
CA GLU A 33 6.55 -17.23 4.48
C GLU A 33 7.56 -16.28 5.14
N VAL A 34 8.67 -15.98 4.48
CA VAL A 34 9.71 -15.07 5.02
C VAL A 34 9.30 -13.59 4.93
N ARG A 35 8.31 -13.23 4.11
CA ARG A 35 7.81 -11.85 4.02
C ARG A 35 6.89 -11.55 5.20
N ALA A 36 7.26 -10.59 6.03
CA ALA A 36 6.38 -10.08 7.09
C ALA A 36 5.06 -9.54 6.46
N PRO A 37 3.88 -9.93 6.97
CA PRO A 37 2.62 -9.40 6.49
C PRO A 37 2.52 -7.91 6.83
N ILE A 38 2.24 -7.06 5.85
CA ILE A 38 2.01 -5.63 6.09
C ILE A 38 0.52 -5.45 6.41
N TYR A 39 0.23 -5.03 7.63
CA TYR A 39 -1.11 -4.65 8.07
C TYR A 39 -1.35 -3.18 7.76
N ARG A 40 -2.45 -2.90 7.08
CA ARG A 40 -2.90 -1.53 6.78
C ARG A 40 -4.12 -1.19 7.62
N SER A 41 -4.04 -0.09 8.35
CA SER A 41 -5.21 0.56 8.95
C SER A 41 -5.60 1.77 8.10
N SER A 42 -6.86 1.81 7.67
CA SER A 42 -7.37 2.88 6.81
C SER A 42 -8.47 3.68 7.52
N ALA A 43 -8.34 5.01 7.50
CA ALA A 43 -9.34 5.96 7.97
C ALA A 43 -9.74 6.88 6.82
N VAL A 44 -11.05 7.09 6.63
CA VAL A 44 -11.59 7.95 5.58
C VAL A 44 -12.31 9.12 6.24
N LEU A 45 -11.87 10.33 5.93
CA LEU A 45 -12.45 11.57 6.41
C LEU A 45 -13.23 12.24 5.28
N GLN A 46 -14.50 12.53 5.51
CA GLN A 46 -15.32 13.29 4.57
C GLN A 46 -15.25 14.78 4.90
N VAL A 47 -14.96 15.60 3.90
CA VAL A 47 -14.86 17.06 4.02
C VAL A 47 -16.05 17.69 3.31
N VAL A 48 -17.07 18.07 4.08
CA VAL A 48 -18.27 18.71 3.53
C VAL A 48 -18.10 20.23 3.57
N PRO A 49 -18.10 20.95 2.43
CA PRO A 49 -18.06 22.40 2.44
C PRO A 49 -19.34 22.97 3.02
N ALA A 50 -19.24 24.08 3.76
CA ALA A 50 -20.41 24.75 4.36
C ALA A 50 -21.40 25.28 3.30
N ARG A 51 -20.94 25.48 2.06
CA ARG A 51 -21.75 25.87 0.90
C ARG A 51 -21.19 25.20 -0.36
N PHE A 52 -22.07 24.55 -1.12
CA PHE A 52 -21.75 23.99 -2.44
C PHE A 52 -22.04 25.06 -3.50
N ASP A 53 -21.03 25.85 -3.87
CA ASP A 53 -21.11 26.73 -5.05
C ASP A 53 -19.99 26.40 -6.06
N TYR A 54 -20.24 26.68 -7.34
CA TYR A 54 -19.36 26.28 -8.45
C TYR A 54 -18.02 27.03 -8.48
N GLY A 55 -17.95 28.21 -7.86
CA GLY A 55 -16.70 28.98 -7.73
C GLY A 55 -15.73 28.36 -6.74
N LEU A 56 -16.25 27.65 -5.73
CA LEU A 56 -15.48 26.98 -4.69
C LEU A 56 -14.96 25.60 -5.09
N GLY A 57 -15.34 25.03 -6.24
CA GLY A 57 -14.87 23.69 -6.65
C GLY A 57 -13.34 23.60 -6.75
N LEU A 58 -12.70 24.54 -7.44
CA LEU A 58 -11.24 24.63 -7.56
C LEU A 58 -10.55 24.94 -6.22
N SER A 59 -11.16 25.79 -5.39
CA SER A 59 -10.66 26.12 -4.05
C SER A 59 -10.76 24.92 -3.10
N THR A 60 -11.79 24.10 -3.23
CA THR A 60 -12.02 22.92 -2.37
C THR A 60 -10.94 21.86 -2.58
N GLU A 61 -10.49 21.64 -3.83
CA GLU A 61 -9.34 20.76 -4.06
C GLU A 61 -8.05 21.29 -3.40
N GLN A 62 -7.82 22.61 -3.46
CA GLN A 62 -6.66 23.23 -2.82
C GLN A 62 -6.72 23.07 -1.30
N PHE A 63 -7.90 23.20 -0.70
CA PHE A 63 -8.12 22.96 0.72
C PHE A 63 -7.91 21.50 1.11
N LEU A 64 -8.44 20.54 0.33
CA LEU A 64 -8.21 19.11 0.57
C LEU A 64 -6.71 18.76 0.54
N ARG A 65 -5.97 19.28 -0.44
CA ARG A 65 -4.50 19.13 -0.49
C ARG A 65 -3.80 19.82 0.68
N GLN A 66 -4.30 20.96 1.15
CA GLN A 66 -3.77 21.63 2.33
C GLN A 66 -4.01 20.83 3.60
N PHE A 67 -5.22 20.30 3.81
CA PHE A 67 -5.54 19.45 4.96
C PHE A 67 -4.72 18.16 4.96
N ALA A 68 -4.58 17.51 3.79
CA ALA A 68 -3.72 16.34 3.65
C ALA A 68 -2.27 16.65 4.07
N ARG A 69 -1.71 17.79 3.62
CA ARG A 69 -0.37 18.24 4.05
C ARG A 69 -0.31 18.57 5.53
N GLN A 70 -1.36 19.15 6.10
CA GLN A 70 -1.40 19.49 7.53
C GLN A 70 -1.39 18.23 8.40
N ILE A 71 -2.12 17.18 7.98
CA ILE A 71 -2.12 15.87 8.64
C ILE A 71 -0.73 15.21 8.52
N HIS A 72 -0.09 15.30 7.36
CA HIS A 72 1.26 14.77 7.11
C HIS A 72 2.37 15.77 7.51
N THR A 73 2.33 16.28 8.74
CA THR A 73 3.38 17.15 9.29
C THR A 73 4.09 16.50 10.47
N THR A 74 5.35 16.86 10.68
CA THR A 74 6.13 16.41 11.85
C THR A 74 5.48 16.83 13.17
N THR A 75 4.85 18.01 13.23
CA THR A 75 4.14 18.47 14.42
C THR A 75 2.94 17.60 14.73
N MET A 76 2.12 17.26 13.73
CA MET A 76 1.00 16.34 13.91
C MET A 76 1.49 14.94 14.30
N ALA A 77 2.56 14.44 13.65
CA ALA A 77 3.17 13.16 13.99
C ALA A 77 3.66 13.12 15.44
N GLN A 78 4.30 14.19 15.92
CA GLN A 78 4.75 14.28 17.31
C GLN A 78 3.57 14.28 18.29
N GLN A 79 2.50 15.02 18.01
CA GLN A 79 1.29 15.02 18.84
C GLN A 79 0.70 13.62 18.97
N VAL A 80 0.59 12.88 17.86
CA VAL A 80 0.09 11.50 17.85
C VAL A 80 1.02 10.57 18.64
N ILE A 81 2.33 10.72 18.49
CA ILE A 81 3.33 9.95 19.25
C ILE A 81 3.20 10.21 20.76
N ASP A 82 3.05 11.48 21.15
CA ASP A 82 2.94 11.89 22.54
C ASP A 82 1.61 11.41 23.17
N GLU A 83 0.51 11.49 22.42
CA GLU A 83 -0.83 11.09 22.86
C GLU A 83 -0.97 9.57 22.97
N LEU A 84 -0.46 8.82 21.99
CA LEU A 84 -0.52 7.36 21.96
C LEU A 84 0.68 6.68 22.63
N GLN A 85 1.63 7.47 23.12
CA GLN A 85 2.89 7.00 23.75
C GLN A 85 3.64 5.98 22.88
N LEU A 86 3.85 6.31 21.60
CA LEU A 86 4.50 5.41 20.66
C LEU A 86 6.03 5.48 20.77
N ASP A 87 6.70 4.33 20.90
CA ASP A 87 8.17 4.24 20.93
C ASP A 87 8.81 4.29 19.52
N ILE A 88 8.43 5.28 18.71
CA ILE A 88 8.97 5.49 17.35
C ILE A 88 9.30 6.96 17.10
N SER A 89 10.20 7.23 16.16
CA SER A 89 10.46 8.59 15.72
C SER A 89 9.34 9.11 14.81
N THR A 90 9.18 10.44 14.75
CA THR A 90 8.27 11.12 13.81
C THR A 90 8.52 10.72 12.36
N ASP A 91 9.79 10.60 11.97
CA ASP A 91 10.17 10.23 10.60
C ASP A 91 9.73 8.82 10.26
N ARG A 92 9.81 7.90 11.23
CA ARG A 92 9.34 6.53 11.05
C ARG A 92 7.82 6.49 10.94
N LEU A 93 7.10 7.23 11.79
CA LEU A 93 5.65 7.33 11.69
C LEU A 93 5.20 7.92 10.34
N LEU A 94 5.87 8.97 9.86
CA LEU A 94 5.54 9.59 8.58
C LEU A 94 5.90 8.73 7.36
N ALA A 95 6.89 7.85 7.48
CA ALA A 95 7.22 6.87 6.43
C ALA A 95 6.17 5.75 6.34
N ASP A 96 5.57 5.39 7.47
CA ASP A 96 4.54 4.34 7.58
C ASP A 96 3.12 4.88 7.33
N VAL A 97 2.92 6.20 7.30
CA VAL A 97 1.61 6.84 7.11
C VAL A 97 1.52 7.53 5.74
N THR A 98 0.50 7.16 4.98
CA THR A 98 0.15 7.77 3.70
C THR A 98 -1.15 8.57 3.83
N VAL A 99 -1.15 9.81 3.35
CA VAL A 99 -2.34 10.67 3.34
C VAL A 99 -2.65 11.09 1.91
N ALA A 100 -3.79 10.68 1.39
CA ALA A 100 -4.22 10.95 0.03
C ALA A 100 -5.55 11.72 0.02
N PRO A 101 -5.59 12.96 -0.50
CA PRO A 101 -6.85 13.63 -0.77
C PRO A 101 -7.50 13.01 -2.02
N ILE A 102 -8.81 12.75 -1.97
CA ILE A 102 -9.66 12.30 -3.08
C ILE A 102 -10.67 13.42 -3.36
N PRO A 103 -10.33 14.39 -4.21
CA PRO A 103 -11.13 15.60 -4.36
C PRO A 103 -12.47 15.37 -5.03
N GLU A 104 -12.55 14.37 -5.91
CA GLU A 104 -13.76 13.97 -6.63
C GLU A 104 -14.88 13.57 -5.67
N ASP A 105 -14.52 12.91 -4.57
CA ASP A 105 -15.45 12.42 -3.55
C ASP A 105 -15.48 13.31 -2.29
N TYR A 106 -14.71 14.40 -2.27
CA TYR A 106 -14.48 15.24 -1.09
C TYR A 106 -13.99 14.46 0.13
N LEU A 107 -13.09 13.49 -0.09
CA LEU A 107 -12.54 12.63 0.96
C LEU A 107 -11.05 12.90 1.18
N ILE A 108 -10.57 12.55 2.37
CA ILE A 108 -9.15 12.38 2.68
C ILE A 108 -9.00 10.97 3.25
N GLN A 109 -8.20 10.16 2.57
CA GLN A 109 -7.84 8.83 3.03
C GLN A 109 -6.51 8.89 3.77
N ILE A 110 -6.47 8.27 4.94
CA ILE A 110 -5.28 8.13 5.77
C ILE A 110 -5.04 6.64 5.95
N ASP A 111 -3.90 6.17 5.46
CA ASP A 111 -3.48 4.77 5.59
C ASP A 111 -2.24 4.71 6.47
N ALA A 112 -2.21 3.79 7.43
CA ALA A 112 -1.05 3.49 8.26
C ALA A 112 -0.64 2.04 8.06
N ASP A 113 0.57 1.83 7.54
CA ASP A 113 1.14 0.52 7.23
C ASP A 113 2.09 0.09 8.36
N ARG A 114 1.88 -1.09 8.92
CA ARG A 114 2.74 -1.68 9.97
C ARG A 114 3.08 -3.13 9.60
N PRO A 115 4.36 -3.55 9.68
CA PRO A 115 4.76 -4.95 9.53
C PRO A 115 4.38 -5.81 10.74
#